data_AF-A0A2N6ELH7-F1
#
_entry.id   AF-A0A2N6ELH7-F1
#
_cell.length_a   1.000
_cell.length_b   1.000
_cell.length_c   1.000
_cell.angle_alpha   90.00
_cell.angle_beta   90.00
_cell.angle_gamma   90.00
#
_symmetry.space_group_name_H-M   'P 1'
#
loop_
_entity.id
_entity.type
_entity.pdbx_description
1 polymer ?
#
loop_
_entity_poly.entity_id
_entity_poly.type
_entity_poly.pdbx_seq_one_letter_code
_entity_poly.pdbx_strand_id
1 'polypeptide(L)'
;MTYQTGMLTMMLTSIVYALVILAVGYWGAKIAVGLIRGLMERRETDPALVGFVANLLNAAIITFAFIAALGQLGIETTSLVAVVGAAGLAIGLALKDSLGNFAAGVMILIFRQIKSGDVIEAAGVIGVVETLNIFSTQLKTGDNKTIFVPNGKLVGDNIINYSTKGTRRIDLVYGVSYEANLAQVKQVLTDILAKDPRVLSEPEPFIGVLELAYNSVNFAVRPWVENANYWPLLF
;
A
#
# COMPACT_ATOMS: atom_id res chain seq x y z
N MET A 1 66.89 0.11 21.57
CA MET A 1 66.39 -0.94 20.65
C MET A 1 65.05 -1.52 21.10
N THR A 2 64.83 -1.83 22.38
CA THR A 2 63.58 -2.47 22.88
C THR A 2 62.29 -1.71 22.57
N TYR A 3 62.30 -0.38 22.59
CA TYR A 3 61.14 0.46 22.25
C TYR A 3 60.75 0.42 20.77
N GLN A 4 61.72 0.32 19.86
CA GLN A 4 61.45 0.21 18.42
C GLN A 4 60.88 -1.18 18.08
N THR A 5 61.36 -2.23 18.74
CA THR A 5 60.86 -3.60 18.55
C THR A 5 59.42 -3.74 19.05
N GLY A 6 59.06 -3.12 20.18
CA GLY A 6 57.68 -3.12 20.71
C GLY A 6 56.67 -2.37 19.83
N MET A 7 57.11 -1.28 19.18
CA MET A 7 56.26 -0.54 18.24
C MET A 7 56.03 -1.33 16.94
N LEU A 8 57.08 -2.00 16.44
CA LEU A 8 56.99 -2.87 15.26
C LEU A 8 56.05 -4.06 15.49
N THR A 9 56.10 -4.70 16.66
CA THR A 9 55.20 -5.84 16.96
C THR A 9 53.74 -5.41 17.06
N MET A 10 53.45 -4.23 17.64
CA MET A 10 52.09 -3.68 17.70
C MET A 10 51.53 -3.30 16.33
N MET A 11 52.36 -2.72 15.44
CA MET A 11 51.93 -2.41 14.08
C MET A 11 51.65 -3.69 13.28
N LEU A 12 52.51 -4.70 13.40
CA LEU A 12 52.33 -5.98 12.73
C LEU A 12 51.06 -6.71 13.20
N THR A 13 50.78 -6.72 14.51
CA THR A 13 49.55 -7.34 15.02
C THR A 13 48.29 -6.61 14.56
N SER A 14 48.29 -5.27 14.56
CA SER A 14 47.16 -4.48 14.03
C SER A 14 46.89 -4.74 12.54
N ILE A 15 47.93 -4.87 11.73
CA ILE A 15 47.80 -5.23 10.31
C ILE A 15 47.19 -6.63 10.15
N VAL A 16 47.64 -7.60 10.95
CA VAL A 16 47.07 -8.96 10.93
C VAL A 16 45.59 -8.93 11.30
N TYR A 17 45.20 -8.23 12.36
CA TYR A 17 43.79 -8.10 12.74
C TYR A 17 42.95 -7.39 11.67
N ALA A 18 43.47 -6.34 11.05
CA ALA A 18 42.78 -5.64 9.96
C ALA A 18 42.54 -6.57 8.75
N LEU A 19 43.53 -7.38 8.38
CA LEU A 19 43.40 -8.39 7.32
C LEU A 19 42.39 -9.48 7.68
N VAL A 20 42.37 -9.94 8.94
CA VAL A 20 41.38 -10.90 9.43
C VAL A 20 39.97 -10.32 9.35
N ILE A 21 39.77 -9.06 9.75
CA ILE A 21 38.47 -8.38 9.66
C ILE A 21 37.99 -8.31 8.20
N LEU A 22 38.87 -7.94 7.26
CA LEU A 22 38.53 -7.91 5.84
C LEU A 22 38.19 -9.31 5.29
N ALA A 23 38.98 -10.32 5.67
CA ALA A 23 38.73 -11.70 5.24
C ALA A 23 37.37 -12.22 5.76
N VAL A 24 37.06 -11.96 7.03
CA VAL A 24 35.78 -12.31 7.65
C VAL A 24 34.64 -11.53 6.99
N GLY A 25 34.81 -10.23 6.72
CA GLY A 25 33.83 -9.41 6.03
C GLY A 25 33.54 -9.90 4.61
N TYR A 26 34.57 -10.25 3.85
CA TYR A 26 34.43 -10.80 2.50
C TYR A 26 33.72 -12.17 2.51
N TRP A 27 34.10 -13.06 3.42
CA TRP A 27 33.42 -14.35 3.60
C TRP A 27 31.97 -14.18 4.04
N GLY A 28 31.72 -13.30 5.00
CA GLY A 28 30.39 -12.96 5.48
C GLY A 28 29.51 -12.40 4.36
N ALA A 29 30.04 -11.51 3.53
CA ALA A 29 29.35 -10.98 2.36
C ALA A 29 28.99 -12.10 1.37
N LYS A 30 29.95 -12.98 1.04
CA LYS A 30 29.72 -14.10 0.12
C LYS A 30 28.62 -15.04 0.64
N ILE A 31 28.63 -15.36 1.94
CA ILE A 31 27.61 -16.19 2.58
C ILE A 31 26.24 -15.51 2.53
N ALA A 32 26.16 -14.25 2.98
CA ALA A 32 24.90 -13.50 3.01
C ALA A 32 24.31 -13.33 1.60
N VAL A 33 25.13 -13.02 0.60
CA VAL A 33 24.71 -12.90 -0.80
C VAL A 33 24.29 -14.25 -1.38
N GLY A 34 25.00 -15.33 -1.06
CA GLY A 34 24.61 -16.67 -1.48
C GLY A 34 23.25 -17.08 -0.91
N LEU A 35 23.01 -16.78 0.37
CA LEU A 35 21.73 -17.04 1.03
C LEU A 35 20.58 -16.24 0.40
N ILE A 36 20.74 -14.92 0.20
CA ILE A 36 19.67 -14.10 -0.35
C ILE A 36 19.35 -14.48 -1.80
N ARG A 37 20.37 -14.76 -2.62
CA ARG A 37 20.16 -15.24 -4.00
C ARG A 37 19.41 -16.55 -4.02
N GLY A 38 19.84 -17.53 -3.22
CA GLY A 38 19.15 -18.82 -3.13
C GLY A 38 17.70 -18.71 -2.65
N LEU A 39 17.38 -17.78 -1.76
CA LEU A 39 16.01 -17.53 -1.31
C LEU A 39 15.14 -16.86 -2.38
N MET A 40 15.68 -15.90 -3.12
CA MET A 40 14.93 -15.16 -4.15
C MET A 40 14.76 -15.96 -5.45
N GLU A 41 15.78 -16.72 -5.87
CA GLU A 41 15.69 -17.60 -7.05
C GLU A 41 14.65 -18.70 -6.84
N ARG A 42 14.54 -19.25 -5.62
CA ARG A 42 13.48 -20.21 -5.25
C ARG A 42 12.06 -19.65 -5.31
N ARG A 43 11.91 -18.32 -5.37
CA ARG A 43 10.63 -17.63 -5.47
C ARG A 43 10.38 -17.03 -6.85
N GLU A 44 11.12 -17.48 -7.87
CA GLU A 44 10.99 -17.01 -9.27
C GLU A 44 11.05 -15.48 -9.39
N THR A 45 11.83 -14.85 -8.52
CA THR A 45 11.97 -13.40 -8.51
C THR A 45 12.81 -12.92 -9.70
N ASP A 46 12.48 -11.76 -10.25
CA ASP A 46 13.17 -11.15 -11.40
C ASP A 46 14.70 -11.12 -11.18
N PRO A 47 15.51 -11.66 -12.13
CA PRO A 47 16.97 -11.68 -12.02
C PRO A 47 17.62 -10.31 -11.79
N ALA A 48 17.05 -9.24 -12.34
CA ALA A 48 17.54 -7.87 -12.13
C ALA A 48 17.36 -7.43 -10.68
N LEU A 49 16.22 -7.78 -10.05
CA LEU A 49 15.95 -7.48 -8.65
C LEU A 49 16.87 -8.29 -7.72
N VAL A 50 17.10 -9.57 -8.03
CA VAL A 50 18.07 -10.42 -7.30
C VAL A 50 19.47 -9.81 -7.36
N GLY A 51 19.91 -9.38 -8.55
CA GLY A 51 21.19 -8.71 -8.74
C GLY A 51 21.32 -7.42 -7.94
N PHE A 52 20.28 -6.59 -7.94
CA PHE A 52 20.26 -5.33 -7.20
C PHE A 52 20.40 -5.53 -5.68
N VAL A 53 19.58 -6.41 -5.09
CA VAL A 53 19.60 -6.69 -3.63
C VAL A 53 20.94 -7.32 -3.22
N ALA A 54 21.45 -8.26 -4.01
CA ALA A 54 22.75 -8.89 -3.76
C ALA A 54 23.90 -7.87 -3.78
N ASN A 55 23.93 -6.98 -4.76
CA ASN A 55 24.96 -5.97 -4.87
C ASN A 55 24.89 -4.95 -3.73
N LEU A 56 23.69 -4.55 -3.31
CA LEU A 56 23.48 -3.64 -2.19
C LEU A 56 23.97 -4.26 -0.87
N LEU A 57 23.61 -5.51 -0.60
CA LEU A 57 24.08 -6.27 0.56
C LEU A 57 25.61 -6.42 0.58
N ASN A 58 26.20 -6.78 -0.57
CA ASN A 58 27.64 -6.90 -0.71
C ASN A 58 28.34 -5.55 -0.42
N ALA A 59 27.88 -4.48 -1.05
CA ALA A 59 28.45 -3.14 -0.87
C ALA A 59 28.37 -2.70 0.61
N ALA A 60 27.24 -2.93 1.28
CA ALA A 60 27.08 -2.60 2.69
C ALA A 60 28.09 -3.36 3.58
N ILE A 61 28.14 -4.70 3.47
CA ILE A 61 29.01 -5.53 4.31
C ILE A 61 30.49 -5.20 4.09
N ILE A 62 30.91 -5.05 2.83
CA ILE A 62 32.30 -4.72 2.50
C ILE A 62 32.66 -3.32 3.00
N THR A 63 31.75 -2.34 2.89
CA THR A 63 31.99 -0.97 3.40
C THR A 63 32.20 -0.99 4.91
N PHE A 64 31.35 -1.69 5.67
CA PHE A 64 31.53 -1.81 7.13
C PHE A 64 32.80 -2.55 7.51
N ALA A 65 33.12 -3.65 6.83
CA ALA A 65 34.36 -4.40 7.07
C ALA A 65 35.60 -3.54 6.78
N PHE A 66 35.56 -2.73 5.72
CA PHE A 66 36.63 -1.81 5.37
C PHE A 66 36.83 -0.73 6.43
N ILE A 67 35.76 -0.08 6.89
CA ILE A 67 35.82 0.92 7.96
C ILE A 67 36.37 0.28 9.25
N ALA A 68 35.91 -0.90 9.63
CA ALA A 68 36.40 -1.60 10.82
C ALA A 68 37.90 -1.94 10.72
N ALA A 69 38.38 -2.37 9.55
CA ALA A 69 39.79 -2.64 9.30
C ALA A 69 40.66 -1.38 9.41
N LEU A 70 40.19 -0.23 8.88
CA LEU A 70 40.89 1.05 9.03
C LEU A 70 40.98 1.49 10.50
N GLY A 71 39.90 1.30 11.26
CA GLY A 71 39.90 1.58 12.70
C GLY A 71 40.94 0.76 13.46
N GLN A 72 41.11 -0.52 13.09
CA GLN A 72 42.14 -1.40 13.68
C GLN A 72 43.58 -0.93 13.38
N LEU A 73 43.79 -0.26 12.23
CA LEU A 73 45.07 0.35 11.88
C LEU A 73 45.35 1.67 12.61
N GLY A 74 44.44 2.12 13.49
CA GLY A 74 44.54 3.38 14.21
C GLY A 74 44.16 4.61 13.37
N ILE A 75 43.52 4.41 12.22
CA ILE A 75 43.01 5.50 11.39
C ILE A 75 41.71 6.00 11.99
N GLU A 76 41.56 7.31 12.12
CA GLU A 76 40.31 7.91 12.58
C GLU A 76 39.19 7.71 11.53
N THR A 77 38.21 6.88 11.86
CA THR A 77 37.11 6.51 10.96
C THR A 77 35.88 7.42 11.07
N THR A 78 35.88 8.36 12.02
CA THR A 78 34.75 9.28 12.29
C THR A 78 34.27 9.99 11.03
N SER A 79 35.20 10.54 10.24
CA SER A 79 34.89 11.25 8.99
C SER A 79 34.32 10.33 7.91
N LEU A 80 34.84 9.09 7.78
CA LEU A 80 34.30 8.10 6.85
C LEU A 80 32.89 7.66 7.24
N VAL A 81 32.66 7.41 8.53
CA VAL A 81 31.33 7.06 9.05
C VAL A 81 30.35 8.20 8.80
N ALA A 82 30.76 9.45 8.97
CA ALA A 82 29.92 10.61 8.65
C ALA A 82 29.54 10.66 7.16
N VAL A 83 30.49 10.43 6.25
CA VAL A 83 30.22 10.41 4.80
C VAL A 83 29.30 9.25 4.41
N VAL A 84 29.54 8.05 4.93
CA VAL A 84 28.68 6.88 4.67
C VAL A 84 27.28 7.10 5.25
N GLY A 85 27.18 7.69 6.44
CA GLY A 85 25.90 8.06 7.05
C GLY A 85 25.13 9.07 6.21
N ALA A 86 25.80 10.13 5.71
CA ALA A 86 25.19 11.12 4.83
C ALA A 86 24.73 10.51 3.50
N ALA A 87 25.56 9.66 2.88
CA ALA A 87 25.18 8.93 1.66
C ALA A 87 23.99 7.98 1.91
N GLY A 88 23.99 7.26 3.03
CA GLY A 88 22.89 6.39 3.44
C GLY A 88 21.59 7.15 3.66
N LEU A 89 21.64 8.33 4.30
CA LEU A 89 20.48 9.20 4.46
C LEU A 89 19.96 9.68 3.10
N ALA A 90 20.84 10.12 2.19
CA ALA A 90 20.44 10.56 0.85
C ALA A 90 19.75 9.44 0.07
N ILE A 91 20.30 8.22 0.09
CA ILE A 91 19.69 7.03 -0.54
C ILE A 91 18.35 6.70 0.14
N GLY A 92 18.28 6.73 1.47
CA GLY A 92 17.05 6.46 2.22
C GLY A 92 15.94 7.46 1.91
N LEU A 93 16.28 8.75 1.80
CA LEU A 93 15.34 9.79 1.38
C LEU A 93 14.89 9.60 -0.07
N ALA A 94 15.79 9.19 -0.96
CA ALA A 94 15.44 8.88 -2.35
C ALA A 94 14.48 7.66 -2.47
N LEU A 95 14.58 6.70 -1.54
CA LEU A 95 13.73 5.50 -1.51
C LEU A 95 12.49 5.62 -0.61
N LYS A 96 12.30 6.75 0.06
CA LYS A 96 11.25 6.96 1.07
C LYS A 96 9.86 6.57 0.55
N ASP A 97 9.51 7.02 -0.65
CA ASP A 97 8.18 6.79 -1.21
C ASP A 97 7.98 5.33 -1.62
N SER A 98 8.99 4.68 -2.21
CA SER A 98 8.94 3.25 -2.55
C SER A 98 8.77 2.40 -1.29
N LEU A 99 9.50 2.72 -0.22
CA LEU A 99 9.40 1.99 1.05
C LEU A 99 8.06 2.23 1.75
N GLY A 100 7.52 3.45 1.67
CA GLY A 100 6.17 3.77 2.14
C GLY A 100 5.09 2.96 1.41
N ASN A 101 5.20 2.85 0.08
CA ASN A 101 4.29 2.03 -0.73
C ASN A 101 4.39 0.53 -0.41
N PHE A 102 5.61 0.03 -0.17
CA PHE A 102 5.81 -1.35 0.29
C PHE A 102 5.10 -1.60 1.62
N ALA A 103 5.33 -0.75 2.62
CA ALA A 103 4.72 -0.88 3.94
C ALA A 103 3.19 -0.82 3.87
N ALA A 104 2.65 0.09 3.05
CA ALA A 104 1.22 0.18 2.77
C ALA A 104 0.67 -1.12 2.15
N GLY A 105 1.36 -1.69 1.16
CA GLY A 105 0.98 -2.98 0.57
C GLY A 105 0.92 -4.10 1.60
N VAL A 106 1.92 -4.19 2.48
CA VAL A 106 1.94 -5.17 3.58
C VAL A 106 0.75 -4.95 4.54
N MET A 107 0.45 -3.70 4.90
CA MET A 107 -0.70 -3.39 5.77
C MET A 107 -2.03 -3.80 5.15
N ILE A 108 -2.24 -3.55 3.84
CA ILE A 108 -3.45 -3.98 3.12
C ILE A 108 -3.60 -5.50 3.21
N LEU A 109 -2.51 -6.26 3.04
CA LEU A 109 -2.54 -7.73 3.10
C LEU A 109 -2.85 -8.28 4.49
N ILE A 110 -2.31 -7.63 5.54
CA ILE A 110 -2.53 -8.04 6.94
C ILE A 110 -3.96 -7.73 7.38
N PHE A 111 -4.40 -6.49 7.22
CA PHE A 111 -5.69 -6.03 7.72
C PHE A 111 -6.85 -6.32 6.76
N ARG A 112 -6.55 -6.67 5.50
CA ARG A 112 -7.53 -7.05 4.47
C ARG A 112 -8.67 -6.03 4.31
N GLN A 113 -8.35 -4.74 4.43
CA GLN A 113 -9.30 -3.64 4.25
C GLN A 113 -9.85 -3.58 2.81
N ILE A 114 -9.08 -4.10 1.86
CA ILE A 114 -9.42 -4.22 0.44
C ILE A 114 -9.02 -5.63 -0.02
N LYS A 115 -9.84 -6.23 -0.89
CA LYS A 115 -9.56 -7.51 -1.55
C LYS A 115 -9.74 -7.40 -3.05
N SER A 116 -9.10 -8.28 -3.81
CA SER A 116 -9.41 -8.45 -5.23
C SER A 116 -10.90 -8.75 -5.42
N GLY A 117 -11.52 -8.06 -6.37
CA GLY A 117 -12.96 -8.08 -6.63
C GLY A 117 -13.76 -7.00 -5.89
N ASP A 118 -13.17 -6.31 -4.90
CA ASP A 118 -13.87 -5.22 -4.22
C ASP A 118 -14.00 -4.00 -5.13
N VAL A 119 -15.16 -3.35 -5.09
CA VAL A 119 -15.35 -2.02 -5.67
C VAL A 119 -15.01 -1.01 -4.60
N ILE A 120 -14.00 -0.18 -4.85
CA ILE A 120 -13.53 0.82 -3.90
C ILE A 120 -13.50 2.20 -4.53
N GLU A 121 -13.58 3.21 -3.68
CA GLU A 121 -13.24 4.60 -3.97
C GLU A 121 -12.14 5.04 -3.02
N ALA A 122 -10.99 5.39 -3.59
CA ALA A 122 -9.82 5.84 -2.86
C ALA A 122 -8.91 6.64 -3.80
N ALA A 123 -8.12 7.55 -3.25
CA ALA A 123 -7.21 8.41 -4.02
C ALA A 123 -7.88 9.14 -5.22
N GLY A 124 -9.17 9.47 -5.09
CA GLY A 124 -9.97 10.15 -6.11
C GLY A 124 -10.39 9.28 -7.30
N VAL A 125 -10.25 7.95 -7.21
CA VAL A 125 -10.64 7.02 -8.28
C VAL A 125 -11.60 5.96 -7.75
N ILE A 126 -12.58 5.59 -8.57
CA ILE A 126 -13.53 4.51 -8.29
C ILE A 126 -13.23 3.35 -9.25
N GLY A 127 -13.11 2.13 -8.72
CA GLY A 127 -12.88 0.95 -9.55
C GLY A 127 -12.93 -0.37 -8.80
N VAL A 128 -12.98 -1.45 -9.56
CA VAL A 128 -12.85 -2.83 -9.10
C VAL A 128 -11.38 -3.15 -8.90
N VAL A 129 -11.01 -3.70 -7.75
CA VAL A 129 -9.64 -4.13 -7.46
C VAL A 129 -9.34 -5.40 -8.25
N GLU A 130 -8.47 -5.33 -9.25
CA GLU A 130 -8.06 -6.51 -10.01
C GLU A 130 -6.91 -7.23 -9.30
N THR A 131 -5.86 -6.50 -8.96
CA THR A 131 -4.62 -7.10 -8.41
C THR A 131 -3.98 -6.18 -7.39
N LEU A 132 -3.56 -6.75 -6.27
CA LEU A 132 -2.77 -6.08 -5.24
C LEU A 132 -1.30 -6.44 -5.45
N ASN A 133 -0.50 -5.50 -5.96
CA ASN A 133 0.95 -5.65 -6.05
C ASN A 133 1.62 -5.05 -4.80
N ILE A 134 2.90 -5.37 -4.62
CA ILE A 134 3.68 -4.96 -3.44
C ILE A 134 3.74 -3.42 -3.28
N PHE A 135 3.84 -2.68 -4.38
CA PHE A 135 3.97 -1.22 -4.37
C PHE A 135 2.72 -0.47 -4.85
N SER A 136 1.83 -1.13 -5.58
CA SER A 136 0.66 -0.50 -6.19
C SER A 136 -0.51 -1.49 -6.28
N THR A 137 -1.71 -0.94 -6.34
CA THR A 137 -2.94 -1.69 -6.58
C THR A 137 -3.47 -1.34 -7.96
N GLN A 138 -3.87 -2.36 -8.70
CA GLN A 138 -4.49 -2.24 -10.00
C GLN A 138 -6.01 -2.18 -9.85
N LEU A 139 -6.59 -1.08 -10.32
CA LEU A 139 -8.03 -0.84 -10.34
C LEU A 139 -8.54 -0.83 -11.78
N LYS A 140 -9.69 -1.46 -12.00
CA LYS A 140 -10.45 -1.40 -13.23
C LYS A 140 -11.66 -0.49 -13.05
N THR A 141 -11.70 0.56 -13.84
CA THR A 141 -12.80 1.53 -13.86
C THR A 141 -14.03 0.98 -14.59
N GLY A 142 -15.19 1.63 -14.38
CA GLY A 142 -16.45 1.24 -15.02
C GLY A 142 -16.43 1.36 -16.55
N ASP A 143 -15.58 2.22 -17.10
CA ASP A 143 -15.33 2.37 -18.54
C ASP A 143 -14.13 1.54 -19.03
N ASN A 144 -13.76 0.49 -18.30
CA ASN A 144 -12.78 -0.53 -18.67
C ASN A 144 -11.33 0.00 -18.84
N LYS A 145 -10.95 1.06 -18.13
CA LYS A 145 -9.56 1.53 -18.01
C LYS A 145 -8.88 0.92 -16.78
N THR A 146 -7.62 0.57 -16.92
CA THR A 146 -6.76 0.13 -15.81
C THR A 146 -6.02 1.32 -15.21
N ILE A 147 -6.10 1.47 -13.88
CA ILE A 147 -5.41 2.50 -13.12
C ILE A 147 -4.49 1.82 -12.10
N PHE A 148 -3.21 2.19 -12.09
CA PHE A 148 -2.27 1.75 -11.08
C PHE A 148 -2.15 2.83 -10.00
N VAL A 149 -2.64 2.52 -8.80
CA VAL A 149 -2.59 3.43 -7.65
C VAL A 149 -1.48 2.98 -6.69
N PRO A 150 -0.50 3.84 -6.36
CA PRO A 150 0.49 3.51 -5.33
C PRO A 150 -0.20 3.16 -4.00
N ASN A 151 0.22 2.08 -3.35
CA ASN A 151 -0.43 1.59 -2.14
C ASN A 151 -0.44 2.64 -1.02
N GLY A 152 0.63 3.44 -0.91
CA GLY A 152 0.73 4.54 0.04
C GLY A 152 -0.34 5.62 -0.18
N LYS A 153 -0.75 5.86 -1.43
CA LYS A 153 -1.87 6.77 -1.72
C LYS A 153 -3.23 6.18 -1.37
N LEU A 154 -3.39 4.86 -1.45
CA LEU A 154 -4.64 4.20 -1.06
C LEU A 154 -4.86 4.23 0.45
N VAL A 155 -3.83 3.92 1.23
CA VAL A 155 -3.94 3.90 2.71
C VAL A 155 -3.71 5.28 3.35
N GLY A 156 -3.25 6.25 2.57
CA GLY A 156 -2.93 7.59 3.04
C GLY A 156 -4.15 8.47 3.33
N ASP A 157 -5.35 8.03 2.93
CA ASP A 157 -6.62 8.71 3.17
C ASP A 157 -7.75 7.67 3.33
N ASN A 158 -9.00 8.13 3.42
CA ASN A 158 -10.19 7.30 3.52
C ASN A 158 -10.35 6.37 2.31
N ILE A 159 -10.68 5.11 2.61
CA ILE A 159 -11.05 4.10 1.62
C ILE A 159 -12.55 3.82 1.79
N ILE A 160 -13.34 4.14 0.77
CA ILE A 160 -14.75 3.76 0.73
C ILE A 160 -14.83 2.42 0.01
N ASN A 161 -15.18 1.36 0.73
CA ASN A 161 -15.36 0.02 0.16
C ASN A 161 -16.85 -0.27 -0.01
N TYR A 162 -17.30 -0.34 -1.27
CA TYR A 162 -18.70 -0.61 -1.60
C TYR A 162 -19.06 -2.09 -1.52
N SER A 163 -18.07 -2.99 -1.52
CA SER A 163 -18.27 -4.45 -1.55
C SER A 163 -18.43 -5.08 -0.16
N THR A 164 -17.82 -4.50 0.88
CA THR A 164 -17.68 -5.14 2.21
C THR A 164 -19.01 -5.43 2.90
N LYS A 165 -20.04 -4.59 2.72
CA LYS A 165 -21.32 -4.72 3.45
C LYS A 165 -22.38 -5.58 2.73
N GLY A 166 -22.14 -5.99 1.49
CA GLY A 166 -23.04 -6.84 0.69
C GLY A 166 -24.33 -6.15 0.21
N THR A 167 -24.85 -5.17 0.96
CA THR A 167 -26.03 -4.38 0.63
C THR A 167 -25.73 -2.89 0.64
N ARG A 168 -26.51 -2.12 -0.13
CA ARG A 168 -26.39 -0.68 -0.29
C ARG A 168 -27.76 -0.01 -0.36
N ARG A 169 -27.83 1.21 0.16
CA ARG A 169 -28.99 2.09 0.02
C ARG A 169 -28.87 2.89 -1.27
N ILE A 170 -29.95 3.01 -2.01
CA ILE A 170 -30.06 3.93 -3.15
C ILE A 170 -30.76 5.20 -2.67
N ASP A 171 -30.25 6.37 -3.04
CA ASP A 171 -30.88 7.65 -2.69
C ASP A 171 -31.55 8.24 -3.95
N LEU A 172 -32.87 8.07 -4.05
CA LEU A 172 -33.68 8.57 -5.16
C LEU A 172 -34.48 9.80 -4.71
N VAL A 173 -34.65 10.76 -5.62
CA VAL A 173 -35.47 11.96 -5.38
C VAL A 173 -36.50 12.10 -6.49
N TYR A 174 -37.77 12.13 -6.12
CA TYR A 174 -38.89 12.31 -7.04
C TYR A 174 -39.68 13.56 -6.67
N GLY A 175 -39.75 14.52 -7.59
CA GLY A 175 -40.57 15.72 -7.45
C GLY A 175 -42.01 15.46 -7.89
N VAL A 176 -42.99 15.86 -7.06
CA VAL A 176 -44.41 15.85 -7.41
C VAL A 176 -45.01 17.25 -7.36
N SER A 177 -46.13 17.46 -8.06
CA SER A 177 -46.86 18.73 -8.01
C SER A 177 -47.30 19.07 -6.58
N TYR A 178 -47.33 20.35 -6.24
CA TYR A 178 -47.91 20.85 -4.99
C TYR A 178 -49.39 20.50 -4.81
N GLU A 179 -50.09 20.28 -5.92
CA GLU A 179 -51.50 19.89 -5.93
C GLU A 179 -51.69 18.38 -5.70
N ALA A 180 -50.62 17.59 -5.72
CA ALA A 180 -50.70 16.14 -5.56
C ALA A 180 -51.02 15.74 -4.12
N ASN A 181 -51.83 14.69 -3.95
CA ASN A 181 -52.08 14.11 -2.64
C ASN A 181 -50.82 13.35 -2.16
N LEU A 182 -50.10 13.92 -1.19
CA LEU A 182 -48.85 13.37 -0.68
C LEU A 182 -49.00 11.97 -0.05
N ALA A 183 -50.15 11.67 0.56
CA ALA A 183 -50.41 10.35 1.13
C ALA A 183 -50.58 9.30 0.02
N GLN A 184 -51.27 9.67 -1.07
CA GLN A 184 -51.41 8.81 -2.25
C GLN A 184 -50.06 8.58 -2.93
N VAL A 185 -49.23 9.62 -3.08
CA VAL A 185 -47.87 9.51 -3.62
C VAL A 185 -47.04 8.53 -2.81
N LYS A 186 -47.03 8.68 -1.48
CA LYS A 186 -46.32 7.76 -0.58
C LYS A 186 -46.80 6.32 -0.76
N GLN A 187 -48.12 6.09 -0.81
CA GLN A 187 -48.68 4.74 -0.98
C GLN A 187 -48.24 4.11 -2.31
N VAL A 188 -48.32 4.86 -3.42
CA VAL A 188 -47.90 4.36 -4.73
C VAL A 188 -46.41 4.00 -4.74
N LEU A 189 -45.56 4.84 -4.16
CA LEU A 189 -44.12 4.57 -4.07
C LEU A 189 -43.84 3.33 -3.21
N THR A 190 -44.52 3.17 -2.07
CA THR A 190 -44.43 1.97 -1.23
C THR A 190 -44.83 0.72 -2.02
N ASP A 191 -45.94 0.76 -2.75
CA ASP A 191 -46.44 -0.38 -3.52
C ASP A 191 -45.50 -0.75 -4.68
N ILE A 192 -44.83 0.22 -5.30
CA ILE A 192 -43.83 0.00 -6.35
C ILE A 192 -42.62 -0.73 -5.74
N LEU A 193 -42.06 -0.21 -4.64
CA LEU A 193 -40.91 -0.81 -3.99
C LEU A 193 -41.22 -2.22 -3.46
N ALA A 194 -42.42 -2.44 -2.90
CA ALA A 194 -42.83 -3.75 -2.38
C ALA A 194 -43.00 -4.82 -3.48
N LYS A 195 -43.23 -4.41 -4.74
CA LYS A 195 -43.38 -5.32 -5.88
C LYS A 195 -42.06 -5.66 -6.57
N ASP A 196 -41.00 -4.88 -6.34
CA ASP A 196 -39.70 -5.16 -6.96
C ASP A 196 -38.91 -6.17 -6.12
N PRO A 197 -38.64 -7.39 -6.65
CA PRO A 197 -37.96 -8.44 -5.89
C PRO A 197 -36.50 -8.11 -5.54
N ARG A 198 -35.92 -7.06 -6.13
CA ARG A 198 -34.54 -6.62 -5.85
C ARG A 198 -34.45 -5.74 -4.61
N VAL A 199 -35.57 -5.15 -4.18
CA VAL A 199 -35.64 -4.29 -3.00
C VAL A 199 -35.76 -5.15 -1.75
N LEU A 200 -34.88 -4.91 -0.79
CA LEU A 200 -34.89 -5.59 0.49
C LEU A 200 -35.98 -5.02 1.38
N SER A 201 -36.73 -5.90 2.06
CA SER A 201 -37.71 -5.50 3.07
C SER A 201 -37.05 -5.08 4.39
N GLU A 202 -35.85 -5.60 4.67
CA GLU A 202 -35.03 -5.20 5.81
C GLU A 202 -33.62 -4.78 5.35
N PRO A 203 -33.16 -3.56 5.70
CA PRO A 203 -33.91 -2.51 6.39
C PRO A 203 -35.08 -1.96 5.58
N GLU A 204 -36.14 -1.49 6.25
CA GLU A 204 -37.32 -0.93 5.60
C GLU A 204 -36.95 0.26 4.70
N PRO A 205 -37.42 0.32 3.44
CA PRO A 205 -37.22 1.47 2.58
C PRO A 205 -37.81 2.75 3.18
N PHE A 206 -37.02 3.81 3.22
CA PHE A 206 -37.53 5.11 3.69
C PHE A 206 -38.20 5.88 2.56
N ILE A 207 -39.44 6.33 2.78
CA ILE A 207 -40.19 7.20 1.88
C ILE A 207 -40.75 8.38 2.67
N GLY A 208 -40.35 9.59 2.29
CA GLY A 208 -40.81 10.82 2.94
C GLY A 208 -40.54 12.07 2.13
N VAL A 209 -41.19 13.17 2.52
CA VAL A 209 -40.93 14.48 1.95
C VAL A 209 -39.52 14.93 2.38
N LEU A 210 -38.67 15.19 1.39
CA LEU A 210 -37.31 15.70 1.56
C LEU A 210 -37.31 17.22 1.69
N GLU A 211 -37.98 17.90 0.76
CA GLU A 211 -38.04 19.36 0.72
C GLU A 211 -39.27 19.86 -0.07
N LEU A 212 -39.68 21.09 0.22
CA LEU A 212 -40.64 21.87 -0.55
C LEU A 212 -39.85 22.79 -1.49
N ALA A 213 -39.64 22.37 -2.73
CA ALA A 213 -38.85 23.09 -3.73
C ALA A 213 -39.69 24.17 -4.45
N TYR A 214 -39.08 24.99 -5.31
CA TYR A 214 -39.79 26.12 -5.94
C TYR A 214 -41.07 25.72 -6.71
N ASN A 215 -41.07 24.57 -7.38
CA ASN A 215 -42.19 24.10 -8.21
C ASN A 215 -42.57 22.63 -7.97
N SER A 216 -42.06 22.00 -6.91
CA SER A 216 -42.37 20.61 -6.57
C SER A 216 -42.24 20.33 -5.07
N VAL A 217 -42.94 19.31 -4.61
CA VAL A 217 -42.65 18.63 -3.34
C VAL A 217 -41.74 17.45 -3.67
N ASN A 218 -40.50 17.47 -3.17
CA ASN A 218 -39.52 16.43 -3.46
C ASN A 218 -39.61 15.33 -2.40
N PHE A 219 -39.84 14.09 -2.83
CA PHE A 219 -39.79 12.90 -1.99
C PHE A 219 -38.41 12.25 -2.04
N ALA A 220 -37.85 11.95 -0.88
CA ALA A 220 -36.74 11.01 -0.77
C ALA A 220 -37.29 9.58 -0.73
N VAL A 221 -36.79 8.74 -1.64
CA VAL A 221 -37.12 7.32 -1.73
C VAL A 221 -35.81 6.54 -1.59
N ARG A 222 -35.68 5.77 -0.51
CA ARG A 222 -34.42 5.15 -0.11
C ARG A 222 -34.54 3.64 0.09
N PRO A 223 -34.64 2.85 -0.99
CA PRO A 223 -34.62 1.40 -0.90
C PRO A 223 -33.21 0.87 -0.58
N TRP A 224 -33.18 -0.30 0.04
CA TRP A 224 -31.96 -1.09 0.20
C TRP A 224 -31.95 -2.23 -0.81
N VAL A 225 -30.78 -2.55 -1.34
CA VAL A 225 -30.58 -3.61 -2.33
C VAL A 225 -29.27 -4.35 -2.08
N GLU A 226 -29.15 -5.56 -2.62
CA GLU A 226 -27.86 -6.22 -2.78
C GLU A 226 -26.95 -5.45 -3.75
N ASN A 227 -25.64 -5.53 -3.52
CA ASN A 227 -24.64 -4.83 -4.35
C ASN A 227 -24.77 -5.12 -5.86
N ALA A 228 -25.12 -6.36 -6.22
CA ALA A 228 -25.32 -6.76 -7.62
C ALA A 228 -26.50 -6.02 -8.28
N ASN A 229 -27.51 -5.65 -7.50
CA ASN A 229 -28.74 -5.00 -7.97
C ASN A 229 -28.69 -3.47 -7.84
N TYR A 230 -27.60 -2.90 -7.31
CA TYR A 230 -27.47 -1.46 -7.13
C TYR A 230 -27.64 -0.68 -8.43
N TRP A 231 -26.84 -0.98 -9.45
CA TRP A 231 -26.92 -0.28 -10.74
C TRP A 231 -28.18 -0.63 -11.55
N PRO A 232 -28.60 -1.91 -11.66
CA PRO A 232 -29.84 -2.26 -12.36
C PRO A 232 -31.13 -1.73 -11.75
N LEU A 233 -31.16 -1.36 -10.45
CA LEU A 233 -32.31 -0.69 -9.85
C LEU A 233 -32.23 0.83 -9.99
N LEU A 234 -31.02 1.40 -10.03
CA LEU A 234 -30.81 2.85 -10.14
C LEU A 234 -31.16 3.42 -11.53
N PHE A 235 -30.95 2.64 -12.60
CA PHE A 235 -31.16 3.05 -14.01
C PHE A 235 -32.23 2.18 -14.68
#